data_AF-A0A380CWX7-F1
#
_entry.id   AF-A0A380CWX7-F1
#
_cell.length_a   1.000
_cell.length_b   1.000
_cell.length_c   1.000
_cell.angle_alpha   90.00
_cell.angle_beta   90.00
_cell.angle_gamma   90.00
#
_symmetry.space_group_name_H-M   'P 1'
#
loop_
_entity.id
_entity.type
_entity.pdbx_description
1 polymer ?
#
loop_
_entity_poly.entity_id
_entity_poly.type
_entity_poly.pdbx_seq_one_letter_code
_entity_poly.pdbx_strand_id
1 'polypeptide(L)'
;MKKVAIIVDGQFLLHRIRDAQSSTQYPNLEDQYNFLTNLINSNDEELFRIFYYQGSPNKQTVDKPISKDKINFSESQINKYSSNLITELSNKDFVAMRLGDTFFRGWKLKNPVLEKIRKGIIKDTSKLTDDDFTPDF
;
A
#
# COMPACT_ATOMS: atom_id res chain seq x y z
N MET A 1 3.20 14.51 32.51
CA MET A 1 3.51 14.12 31.12
C MET A 1 2.23 14.14 30.32
N LYS A 2 2.28 14.73 29.12
CA LYS A 2 1.17 14.77 28.17
C LYS A 2 1.07 13.42 27.45
N LYS A 3 -0.10 12.79 27.45
CA LYS A 3 -0.31 11.55 26.71
C LYS A 3 -0.57 11.85 25.23
N VAL A 4 0.12 11.14 24.34
CA VAL A 4 0.00 11.32 22.89
C VAL A 4 -0.46 10.03 22.23
N ALA A 5 -1.45 10.14 21.36
CA ALA A 5 -1.86 9.07 20.46
C ALA A 5 -1.42 9.42 19.03
N ILE A 6 -0.90 8.44 18.31
CA ILE A 6 -0.52 8.58 16.90
C ILE A 6 -1.55 7.83 16.06
N ILE A 7 -2.08 8.45 15.02
CA ILE A 7 -3.02 7.82 14.08
C ILE A 7 -2.34 7.76 12.73
N VAL A 8 -2.25 6.56 12.16
CA VAL A 8 -1.48 6.30 10.94
C VAL A 8 -2.38 5.72 9.87
N ASP A 9 -2.37 6.34 8.69
CA ASP A 9 -2.75 5.67 7.45
C ASP A 9 -1.52 4.95 6.90
N GLY A 10 -1.52 3.62 7.01
CA GLY A 10 -0.38 2.78 6.69
C GLY A 10 0.03 2.86 5.22
N GLN A 11 -0.93 2.77 4.28
CA GLN A 11 -0.59 2.84 2.86
C GLN A 11 -0.03 4.21 2.49
N PHE A 12 -0.64 5.28 3.01
CA PHE A 12 -0.14 6.63 2.79
C PHE A 12 1.30 6.79 3.33
N LEU A 13 1.57 6.31 4.55
CA LEU A 13 2.90 6.37 5.14
C LEU A 13 3.94 5.63 4.29
N LEU A 14 3.64 4.43 3.82
CA LEU A 14 4.54 3.65 2.96
C LEU A 14 4.87 4.37 1.66
N HIS A 15 3.88 5.02 1.03
CA HIS A 15 4.10 5.86 -0.15
C HIS A 15 5.04 7.04 0.16
N ARG A 16 4.82 7.73 1.28
CA ARG A 16 5.65 8.87 1.69
C ARG A 16 7.09 8.48 2.02
N ILE A 17 7.31 7.34 2.68
CA ILE A 17 8.68 6.85 2.95
C ILE A 17 9.39 6.55 1.64
N ARG A 18 8.73 5.86 0.71
CA ARG A 18 9.31 5.55 -0.61
C ARG A 18 9.65 6.79 -1.42
N ASP A 19 8.77 7.79 -1.42
CA ASP A 19 9.01 9.08 -2.06
C ASP A 19 10.24 9.77 -1.44
N ALA A 20 10.31 9.84 -0.10
CA ALA A 20 11.42 10.46 0.62
C ALA A 20 12.77 9.75 0.39
N GLN A 21 12.75 8.42 0.27
CA GLN A 21 13.95 7.61 0.01
C GLN A 21 14.29 7.50 -1.49
N SER A 22 13.45 8.03 -2.38
CA SER A 22 13.56 7.81 -3.83
C SER A 22 13.70 6.32 -4.18
N SER A 23 13.01 5.45 -3.43
CA SER A 23 13.16 3.99 -3.51
C SER A 23 11.88 3.29 -3.96
N THR A 24 12.03 2.26 -4.77
CA THR A 24 10.95 1.35 -5.14
C THR A 24 10.80 0.19 -4.16
N GLN A 25 11.74 0.05 -3.22
CA GLN A 25 11.71 -1.02 -2.21
C GLN A 25 10.65 -0.74 -1.17
N TYR A 26 10.12 -1.81 -0.59
CA TYR A 26 9.22 -1.68 0.54
C TYR A 26 9.99 -1.27 1.79
N PRO A 27 9.53 -0.26 2.55
CA PRO A 27 10.17 0.17 3.78
C PRO A 27 10.33 -0.97 4.79
N ASN A 28 11.45 -0.98 5.50
CA ASN A 28 11.62 -1.88 6.64
C ASN A 28 10.54 -1.59 7.69
N LEU A 29 9.99 -2.64 8.31
CA LEU A 29 8.98 -2.53 9.35
C LEU A 29 9.52 -1.91 10.64
N GLU A 30 10.79 -2.17 10.96
CA GLU A 30 11.43 -1.64 12.16
C GLU A 30 11.64 -0.13 12.02
N ASP A 31 12.04 0.31 10.83
CA ASP A 31 12.20 1.73 10.53
C ASP A 31 10.87 2.48 10.68
N GLN A 32 9.75 1.84 10.31
CA GLN A 32 8.42 2.43 10.50
C GLN A 32 8.05 2.55 11.98
N TYR A 33 8.25 1.50 12.77
CA TYR A 33 7.97 1.53 14.20
C TYR A 33 8.82 2.60 14.89
N ASN A 34 10.13 2.61 14.62
CA ASN A 34 11.07 3.58 15.17
C ASN A 34 10.74 5.01 14.74
N PHE A 35 10.36 5.21 13.48
CA PHE A 35 9.93 6.52 13.01
C PHE A 35 8.75 7.04 13.83
N LEU A 36 7.73 6.20 14.08
CA LEU A 36 6.54 6.59 14.82
C LEU A 36 6.83 6.85 16.30
N THR A 37 7.63 6.02 16.95
CA THR A 37 7.97 6.20 18.37
C THR A 37 8.87 7.43 18.59
N ASN A 38 9.73 7.75 17.63
CA ASN A 38 10.58 8.94 17.68
C ASN A 38 9.83 10.26 17.43
N LEU A 39 8.53 10.23 17.10
CA LEU A 39 7.70 11.44 17.04
C LEU A 39 7.38 12.00 18.43
N ILE A 40 7.57 11.20 19.48
CA ILE A 40 7.23 11.54 20.86
C ILE A 40 8.42 12.22 21.53
N ASN A 41 8.21 13.40 22.12
CA ASN A 41 9.22 14.03 22.95
C ASN A 41 9.24 13.41 24.35
N SER A 42 10.21 12.54 24.63
CA SER A 42 10.29 11.80 25.90
C SER A 42 10.48 12.68 27.16
N ASN A 43 10.78 13.98 27.00
CA ASN A 43 10.96 14.89 28.13
C ASN A 43 9.62 15.35 28.74
N ASP A 44 8.56 15.46 27.94
CA ASP A 44 7.25 15.98 28.38
C ASP A 44 6.05 15.17 27.89
N GLU A 45 6.24 14.24 26.95
CA GLU A 45 5.22 13.40 26.35
C GLU A 45 5.38 11.91 26.69
N GLU A 46 4.26 11.20 26.73
CA GLU A 46 4.16 9.76 26.93
C GLU A 46 3.37 9.16 25.77
N LEU A 47 3.94 8.15 25.10
CA LEU A 47 3.22 7.41 24.07
C LEU A 47 2.08 6.61 24.70
N PHE A 48 0.84 6.97 24.39
CA PHE A 48 -0.32 6.21 24.83
C PHE A 48 -0.60 5.03 23.89
N ARG A 49 -0.70 5.29 22.58
CA ARG A 49 -1.02 4.28 21.57
C ARG A 49 -0.69 4.77 20.16
N ILE A 50 -0.33 3.84 19.29
CA ILE A 50 -0.28 4.00 17.83
C ILE A 50 -1.49 3.27 17.25
N PHE A 51 -2.46 4.00 16.70
CA PHE A 51 -3.57 3.45 15.94
C PHE A 51 -3.16 3.35 14.47
N TYR A 52 -2.85 2.14 14.02
CA TYR A 52 -2.36 1.89 12.67
C TYR A 52 -3.46 1.31 11.80
N TYR A 53 -3.87 2.02 10.75
CA TYR A 53 -4.84 1.54 9.79
C TYR A 53 -4.15 0.94 8.56
N GLN A 54 -4.50 -0.28 8.19
CA GLN A 54 -3.97 -0.95 7.01
C GLN A 54 -5.04 -1.76 6.29
N GLY A 55 -5.07 -1.70 4.96
CA GLY A 55 -5.94 -2.54 4.14
C GLY A 55 -5.46 -3.99 4.15
N SER A 56 -6.36 -4.94 4.39
CA SER A 56 -6.03 -6.36 4.29
C SER A 56 -5.60 -6.70 2.87
N PRO A 57 -4.50 -7.43 2.66
CA PRO A 57 -4.01 -7.69 1.32
C PRO A 57 -4.98 -8.58 0.55
N ASN A 58 -5.33 -8.18 -0.67
CA ASN A 58 -6.28 -8.91 -1.50
C ASN A 58 -5.69 -10.26 -1.95
N LYS A 59 -6.46 -11.34 -1.79
CA LYS A 59 -6.06 -12.74 -2.08
C LYS A 59 -6.88 -13.36 -3.21
N GLN A 60 -7.61 -12.55 -3.98
CA GLN A 60 -8.44 -13.04 -5.07
C GLN A 60 -7.57 -13.47 -6.27
N THR A 61 -8.06 -14.48 -6.98
CA THR A 61 -7.58 -14.81 -8.33
C THR A 61 -8.55 -14.23 -9.34
N VAL A 62 -8.07 -13.40 -10.25
CA VAL A 62 -8.90 -12.68 -11.25
C VAL A 62 -8.36 -12.92 -12.66
N ASP A 63 -9.17 -12.62 -13.67
CA ASP A 63 -8.76 -12.65 -15.07
C ASP A 63 -8.10 -11.34 -15.46
N LYS A 64 -6.99 -11.42 -16.19
CA LYS A 64 -6.38 -10.26 -16.84
C LYS A 64 -7.34 -9.63 -17.88
N PRO A 65 -7.21 -8.33 -18.16
CA PRO A 65 -8.18 -7.60 -18.99
C PRO A 65 -8.32 -8.18 -20.40
N ILE A 66 -7.19 -8.48 -21.06
CA ILE A 66 -7.12 -8.83 -22.49
C ILE A 66 -6.92 -10.33 -22.69
N SER A 67 -5.84 -10.90 -22.15
CA SER A 67 -5.50 -12.32 -22.36
C SER A 67 -6.47 -13.29 -21.69
N LYS A 68 -7.17 -12.83 -20.64
CA LYS A 68 -7.96 -13.66 -19.71
C LYS A 68 -7.12 -14.69 -18.94
N ASP A 69 -5.80 -14.55 -18.93
CA ASP A 69 -4.96 -15.34 -18.03
C ASP A 69 -5.33 -15.06 -16.58
N LYS A 70 -5.23 -16.09 -15.74
CA LYS A 70 -5.45 -15.96 -14.29
C LYS A 70 -4.25 -15.28 -13.64
N ILE A 71 -4.52 -14.30 -12.78
CA ILE A 71 -3.55 -13.71 -11.85
C ILE A 71 -4.02 -13.92 -10.42
N ASN A 72 -3.17 -14.51 -9.58
CA ASN A 72 -3.43 -14.70 -8.16
C ASN A 72 -2.75 -13.58 -7.35
N PHE A 73 -3.53 -12.68 -6.75
CA PHE A 73 -2.97 -11.59 -5.97
C PHE A 73 -2.28 -12.06 -4.67
N SER A 74 -2.59 -13.26 -4.16
CA SER A 74 -1.94 -13.79 -2.94
C SER A 74 -0.45 -14.10 -3.14
N GLU A 75 -0.02 -14.30 -4.38
CA GLU A 75 1.38 -14.65 -4.70
C GLU A 75 2.27 -13.43 -4.90
N SER A 76 1.66 -12.24 -4.99
CA SER A 76 2.37 -10.99 -5.25
C SER A 76 3.30 -10.58 -4.10
N GLN A 77 4.39 -9.89 -4.43
CA GLN A 77 5.34 -9.37 -3.44
C GLN A 77 4.67 -8.37 -2.48
N ILE A 78 3.72 -7.56 -2.98
CA ILE A 78 2.97 -6.62 -2.14
C ILE A 78 2.10 -7.36 -1.11
N ASN A 79 1.48 -8.49 -1.47
CA ASN A 79 0.66 -9.27 -0.55
C ASN A 79 1.51 -9.88 0.56
N LYS A 80 2.67 -10.47 0.21
CA LYS A 80 3.63 -11.01 1.17
C LYS A 80 4.15 -9.93 2.11
N TYR A 81 4.57 -8.78 1.57
CA TYR A 81 5.03 -7.64 2.35
C TYR A 81 3.95 -7.13 3.32
N SER A 82 2.74 -6.88 2.82
CA SER A 82 1.65 -6.33 3.64
C SER A 82 1.21 -7.30 4.73
N SER A 83 1.18 -8.60 4.44
CA SER A 83 0.88 -9.64 5.43
C SER A 83 1.94 -9.69 6.54
N ASN A 84 3.22 -9.56 6.18
CA ASN A 84 4.32 -9.50 7.14
C ASN A 84 4.25 -8.21 7.97
N LEU A 85 4.03 -7.07 7.34
CA LEU A 85 3.89 -5.78 8.01
C LEU A 85 2.77 -5.80 9.06
N ILE A 86 1.59 -6.31 8.69
CA ILE A 86 0.44 -6.42 9.60
C ILE A 86 0.81 -7.29 10.80
N THR A 87 1.36 -8.48 10.56
CA THR A 87 1.74 -9.43 11.60
C THR A 87 2.76 -8.80 12.55
N GLU A 88 3.88 -8.31 12.02
CA GLU A 88 4.99 -7.80 12.82
C GLU A 88 4.63 -6.53 13.59
N LEU A 89 3.97 -5.55 12.95
CA LEU A 89 3.56 -4.33 13.66
C LEU A 89 2.48 -4.60 14.70
N SER A 90 1.59 -5.58 14.48
CA SER A 90 0.57 -5.94 15.48
C SER A 90 1.16 -6.49 16.78
N ASN A 91 2.38 -7.02 16.72
CA ASN A 91 3.12 -7.54 17.87
C ASN A 91 4.00 -6.49 18.56
N LYS A 92 4.10 -5.27 18.02
CA LYS A 92 4.89 -4.19 18.62
C LYS A 92 4.13 -3.51 19.76
N ASP A 93 4.89 -3.06 20.76
CA ASP A 93 4.34 -2.33 21.89
C ASP A 93 3.58 -1.08 21.43
N PHE A 94 2.51 -0.76 22.16
CA PHE A 94 1.64 0.40 21.91
C PHE A 94 0.91 0.40 20.55
N VAL A 95 1.11 -0.59 19.67
CA VAL A 95 0.39 -0.65 18.39
C VAL A 95 -1.00 -1.26 18.56
N ALA A 96 -2.00 -0.59 18.02
CA ALA A 96 -3.34 -1.14 17.76
C ALA A 96 -3.54 -1.16 16.25
N MET A 97 -3.46 -2.35 15.65
CA MET A 97 -3.72 -2.54 14.23
C MET A 97 -5.23 -2.57 13.98
N ARG A 98 -5.70 -1.75 13.04
CA ARG A 98 -7.06 -1.79 12.50
C ARG A 98 -6.99 -2.20 11.04
N LEU A 99 -7.60 -3.34 10.72
CA LEU A 99 -7.69 -3.82 9.36
C LEU A 99 -8.90 -3.23 8.65
N GLY A 100 -8.66 -2.75 7.43
CA GLY A 100 -9.71 -2.45 6.45
C GLY A 100 -9.84 -3.55 5.42
N ASP A 101 -10.81 -3.40 4.53
CA ASP A 101 -11.03 -4.28 3.39
C ASP A 101 -10.42 -3.68 2.12
N THR A 102 -9.71 -4.50 1.35
CA THR A 102 -9.18 -4.13 0.03
C THR A 102 -9.97 -4.84 -1.05
N PHE A 103 -10.80 -4.09 -1.77
CA PHE A 103 -11.68 -4.64 -2.80
C PHE A 103 -11.08 -4.46 -4.18
N PHE A 104 -10.96 -5.54 -4.95
CA PHE A 104 -10.67 -5.42 -6.37
C PHE A 104 -11.91 -4.85 -7.09
N ARG A 105 -11.77 -3.65 -7.66
CA ARG A 105 -12.83 -2.95 -8.41
C ARG A 105 -12.76 -3.17 -9.91
N GLY A 106 -11.81 -3.98 -10.37
CA GLY A 106 -11.55 -4.24 -11.78
C GLY A 106 -10.20 -3.68 -12.23
N TRP A 107 -10.10 -3.42 -13.51
CA TRP A 107 -8.88 -2.97 -14.16
C TRP A 107 -9.02 -1.53 -14.63
N LYS A 108 -7.99 -0.72 -14.41
CA LYS A 108 -7.91 0.65 -14.94
C LYS A 108 -6.72 0.81 -15.86
N LEU A 109 -6.88 1.65 -16.88
CA LEU A 109 -5.76 2.04 -17.74
C LEU A 109 -4.70 2.77 -16.91
N LYS A 110 -3.43 2.47 -17.17
CA LYS A 110 -2.33 3.24 -16.59
C LYS A 110 -2.40 4.68 -17.12
N ASN A 111 -2.16 5.67 -16.25
CA ASN A 111 -2.20 7.08 -16.63
C ASN A 111 -1.38 7.41 -17.90
N PRO A 112 -0.14 6.89 -18.09
CA PRO A 112 0.61 7.13 -19.31
C PRO A 112 -0.08 6.62 -20.59
N VAL A 113 -0.83 5.53 -20.51
CA VAL A 113 -1.60 4.98 -21.65
C VAL A 113 -2.80 5.87 -21.95
N LEU A 114 -3.54 6.25 -20.91
CA LEU A 114 -4.68 7.16 -21.04
C LEU A 114 -4.28 8.49 -21.70
N GLU A 115 -3.13 9.05 -21.30
CA GLU A 115 -2.59 10.28 -21.89
C GLU A 115 -2.18 10.10 -23.37
N LYS A 116 -1.62 8.95 -23.75
CA LYS A 116 -1.32 8.65 -25.15
C LYS A 116 -2.59 8.53 -26.00
N ILE A 117 -3.66 7.96 -25.45
CA ILE A 117 -4.97 7.89 -26.11
C ILE A 117 -5.53 9.31 -26.29
N ARG A 118 -5.55 10.12 -25.23
CA ARG A 118 -6.03 11.52 -25.27
C ARG A 118 -5.30 12.38 -26.30
N LYS A 119 -3.99 12.19 -26.44
CA LYS A 119 -3.16 12.89 -27.44
C LYS A 119 -3.29 12.32 -28.86
N GLY A 120 -4.10 11.27 -29.05
CA GLY A 120 -4.26 10.60 -30.34
C GLY A 120 -3.01 9.85 -30.81
N ILE A 121 -2.08 9.55 -29.91
CA ILE A 121 -0.88 8.75 -30.19
C ILE A 121 -1.28 7.28 -30.33
N ILE A 122 -2.08 6.77 -29.39
CA ILE A 122 -2.76 5.47 -29.51
C ILE A 122 -4.15 5.75 -30.05
N LYS A 123 -4.37 5.43 -31.34
CA LYS A 123 -5.69 5.57 -31.99
C LYS A 123 -6.46 4.26 -32.04
N ASP A 124 -5.74 3.16 -32.19
CA ASP A 124 -6.29 1.81 -32.25
C ASP A 124 -6.15 1.14 -30.89
N THR A 125 -7.25 1.12 -30.13
CA THR A 125 -7.29 0.51 -28.79
C THR A 125 -7.34 -1.01 -28.83
N SER A 126 -7.53 -1.63 -29.99
CA SER A 126 -7.47 -3.10 -30.11
C SER A 126 -6.07 -3.66 -29.89
N LYS A 127 -5.04 -2.80 -29.96
CA LYS A 127 -3.64 -3.14 -29.72
C LYS A 127 -3.21 -3.10 -28.25
N LEU A 128 -4.11 -2.71 -27.34
CA LEU A 128 -3.80 -2.69 -25.92
C LEU A 128 -3.54 -4.11 -25.42
N THR A 129 -2.57 -4.24 -24.52
CA THR A 129 -2.23 -5.51 -23.87
C THR A 129 -2.55 -5.43 -22.38
N ASP A 130 -2.42 -6.55 -21.66
CA ASP A 130 -2.61 -6.54 -20.19
C ASP A 130 -1.68 -5.55 -19.48
N ASP A 131 -0.50 -5.28 -20.03
CA ASP A 131 0.49 -4.35 -19.47
C ASP A 131 0.05 -2.89 -19.53
N ASP A 132 -0.98 -2.56 -20.31
CA ASP A 132 -1.55 -1.21 -20.35
C ASP A 132 -2.48 -0.93 -19.16
N PHE A 133 -2.79 -1.95 -18.36
CA PHE A 133 -3.71 -1.88 -17.23
C PHE A 133 -3.00 -2.11 -15.91
N THR A 134 -3.62 -1.61 -14.84
CA THR A 134 -3.26 -1.91 -13.45
C THR A 134 -4.52 -2.32 -12.69
N PRO A 135 -4.42 -3.19 -11.67
CA PRO A 135 -5.54 -3.44 -10.77
C PRO A 135 -6.04 -2.14 -10.13
N ASP A 136 -7.35 -2.04 -9.94
CA ASP A 136 -7.98 -1.00 -9.14
C ASP A 136 -8.43 -1.58 -7.79
N PHE A 137 -7.97 -0.97 -6.70
CA PHE A 137 -8.21 -1.38 -5.32
C PHE A 137 -8.86 -0.25 -4.51
#